data_AF-A0A1G4QCF8-F1
#
_entry.id   AF-A0A1G4QCF8-F1
#
_cell.length_a   1.000
_cell.length_b   1.000
_cell.length_c   1.000
_cell.angle_alpha   90.00
_cell.angle_beta   90.00
_cell.angle_gamma   90.00
#
_symmetry.space_group_name_H-M   'P 1'
#
loop_
_entity.id
_entity.type
_entity.pdbx_description
1 polymer ?
#
loop_
_entity_poly.entity_id
_entity_poly.type
_entity_poly.pdbx_seq_one_letter_code
_entity_poly.pdbx_strand_id
1 'polypeptide(L)'
;MEKDYDVESSEIVTEGIFSNLKLDVAEHRLLVDIKNTLISLKDPNYRDVPPVPDYNEEYFNKFFLDLGSDRSKELIKLFGKVKNEQNNKFKSEVYWLYSCIRDLYSPDIKYSGERGHAYNNIIPRPTIDQQYFKVKKKIESIL
;
A
#
# COMPACT_ATOMS: atom_id res chain seq x y z
N MET A 1 -29.29 -33.33 8.83
CA MET A 1 -29.56 -32.10 8.07
C MET A 1 -28.25 -31.33 8.05
N GLU A 2 -27.45 -31.64 7.04
CA GLU A 2 -26.11 -31.09 6.84
C GLU A 2 -26.30 -29.64 6.37
N LYS A 3 -25.71 -28.68 7.07
CA LYS A 3 -25.74 -27.28 6.65
C LYS A 3 -24.63 -27.12 5.63
N ASP A 4 -25.00 -27.07 4.35
CA ASP A 4 -24.15 -26.52 3.31
C ASP A 4 -23.80 -25.09 3.69
N TYR A 5 -22.55 -24.90 4.10
CA TYR A 5 -21.94 -23.58 4.07
C TYR A 5 -21.76 -23.26 2.60
N ASP A 6 -22.67 -22.45 2.07
CA ASP A 6 -22.51 -21.82 0.76
C ASP A 6 -21.16 -21.08 0.79
N VAL A 7 -20.15 -21.69 0.19
CA VAL A 7 -18.87 -21.04 -0.06
C VAL A 7 -19.22 -20.00 -1.11
N GLU A 8 -19.54 -18.78 -0.65
CA GLU A 8 -19.72 -17.62 -1.50
C GLU A 8 -18.52 -17.58 -2.44
N SER A 9 -18.72 -18.01 -3.68
CA SER A 9 -17.69 -18.03 -4.71
C SER A 9 -17.23 -16.59 -4.83
N SER A 10 -16.02 -16.29 -4.35
CA SER A 10 -15.54 -14.93 -4.28
C SER A 10 -15.36 -14.42 -5.71
N GLU A 11 -16.35 -13.64 -6.16
CA GLU A 11 -16.43 -13.16 -7.53
C GLU A 11 -15.17 -12.35 -7.83
N ILE A 12 -14.52 -12.66 -8.96
CA ILE A 12 -13.30 -11.98 -9.38
C ILE A 12 -13.69 -10.72 -10.13
N VAL A 13 -13.11 -9.59 -9.72
CA VAL A 13 -13.24 -8.32 -10.44
C VAL A 13 -12.40 -8.39 -11.73
N THR A 14 -13.08 -8.32 -12.86
CA THR A 14 -12.47 -8.46 -14.20
C THR A 14 -12.34 -7.14 -14.95
N GLU A 15 -12.90 -6.06 -14.42
CA GLU A 15 -12.89 -4.74 -15.05
C GLU A 15 -11.98 -3.76 -14.30
N GLY A 16 -11.57 -2.69 -14.99
CA GLY A 16 -10.75 -1.63 -14.43
C GLY A 16 -9.24 -1.90 -14.43
N ILE A 17 -8.50 -0.93 -13.89
CA ILE A 17 -7.03 -0.88 -13.95
C ILE A 17 -6.33 -2.06 -13.23
N PHE A 18 -7.00 -2.67 -12.26
CA PHE A 18 -6.48 -3.77 -11.45
C PHE A 18 -7.00 -5.16 -11.87
N SER A 19 -7.71 -5.26 -13.00
CA SER A 19 -8.22 -6.53 -13.55
C SER A 19 -7.16 -7.63 -13.66
N ASN A 20 -5.93 -7.25 -14.06
CA ASN A 20 -4.79 -8.18 -14.16
C ASN A 20 -4.35 -8.79 -12.82
N LEU A 21 -4.72 -8.18 -11.69
CA LEU A 21 -4.44 -8.73 -10.36
C LEU A 21 -5.44 -9.81 -9.96
N LYS A 22 -6.55 -9.96 -10.71
CA LYS A 22 -7.61 -10.96 -10.46
C LYS A 22 -8.11 -10.92 -9.01
N LEU A 23 -8.32 -9.72 -8.47
CA LEU A 23 -8.78 -9.53 -7.10
C LEU A 23 -10.21 -10.05 -6.95
N ASP A 24 -10.51 -10.72 -5.85
CA ASP A 24 -11.90 -10.94 -5.50
C ASP A 24 -12.60 -9.65 -5.03
N VAL A 25 -13.92 -9.66 -4.88
CA VAL A 25 -14.69 -8.48 -4.45
C VAL A 25 -14.20 -7.91 -3.11
N ALA A 26 -13.79 -8.76 -2.16
CA ALA A 26 -13.33 -8.31 -0.84
C ALA A 26 -11.93 -7.67 -0.93
N GLU A 27 -11.01 -8.30 -1.66
CA GLU A 27 -9.68 -7.78 -1.97
C GLU A 27 -9.78 -6.43 -2.71
N HIS A 28 -10.68 -6.33 -3.70
CA HIS A 28 -10.91 -5.09 -4.44
C HIS A 28 -11.47 -3.98 -3.54
N ARG A 29 -12.45 -4.28 -2.69
CA ARG A 29 -12.99 -3.31 -1.70
C ARG A 29 -11.90 -2.81 -0.74
N LEU A 30 -11.05 -3.70 -0.25
CA LEU A 30 -9.93 -3.33 0.61
C LEU A 30 -8.92 -2.43 -0.11
N LEU A 31 -8.61 -2.70 -1.38
CA LEU A 31 -7.73 -1.84 -2.17
C LEU A 31 -8.34 -0.44 -2.37
N VAL A 32 -9.66 -0.36 -2.60
CA VAL A 32 -10.41 0.91 -2.65
C VAL A 32 -10.34 1.65 -1.31
N ASP A 33 -10.47 0.95 -0.19
CA ASP A 33 -10.36 1.55 1.15
C ASP A 33 -8.97 2.15 1.42
N ILE A 34 -7.91 1.44 1.02
CA ILE A 34 -6.53 1.94 1.10
C ILE A 34 -6.40 3.23 0.28
N LYS A 35 -6.89 3.21 -0.97
CA LYS A 35 -6.87 4.39 -1.86
C LYS A 35 -7.63 5.58 -1.27
N ASN A 36 -8.86 5.37 -0.79
CA ASN A 36 -9.69 6.42 -0.20
C ASN A 36 -9.07 7.00 1.07
N THR A 37 -8.37 6.17 1.83
CA THR A 37 -7.60 6.62 3.00
C THR A 37 -6.47 7.56 2.56
N LEU A 38 -5.72 7.23 1.51
CA LEU A 38 -4.69 8.13 0.97
C LEU A 38 -5.25 9.46 0.43
N ILE A 39 -6.38 9.41 -0.27
CA ILE A 39 -7.08 10.62 -0.74
C ILE A 39 -7.45 11.51 0.44
N SER A 40 -7.96 10.91 1.53
CA SER A 40 -8.34 11.63 2.74
C SER A 40 -7.13 12.25 3.46
N LEU A 41 -5.98 11.58 3.41
CA LEU A 41 -4.72 12.09 3.96
C LEU A 41 -4.11 13.24 3.15
N LYS A 42 -4.69 13.65 2.01
CA LYS A 42 -4.30 14.91 1.34
C LYS A 42 -4.73 16.14 2.13
N ASP A 43 -5.76 16.03 2.96
CA ASP A 43 -6.26 17.14 3.78
C ASP A 43 -5.31 17.37 4.98
N PRO A 44 -4.69 18.56 5.11
CA PRO A 44 -3.80 18.88 6.23
C PRO A 44 -4.53 18.95 7.58
N ASN A 45 -5.86 18.98 7.61
CA ASN A 45 -6.65 18.97 8.84
C ASN A 45 -6.73 17.58 9.49
N TYR A 46 -6.20 16.55 8.84
CA TYR A 46 -6.13 15.20 9.39
C TYR A 46 -5.04 15.11 10.46
N ARG A 47 -5.42 14.95 11.74
CA ARG A 47 -4.49 15.10 12.88
C ARG A 47 -3.75 13.82 13.30
N ASP A 48 -4.25 12.65 12.93
CA ASP A 48 -3.74 11.36 13.44
C ASP A 48 -2.47 10.87 12.73
N VAL A 49 -2.25 11.32 11.49
CA VAL A 49 -1.18 10.85 10.59
C VAL A 49 -0.69 12.03 9.76
N PRO A 50 0.60 12.11 9.40
CA PRO A 50 1.09 13.19 8.56
C PRO A 50 0.35 13.22 7.22
N PRO A 51 0.01 14.41 6.69
CA PRO A 51 -0.64 14.50 5.40
C PRO A 51 0.31 14.07 4.27
N VAL A 52 -0.28 13.55 3.18
CA VAL A 52 0.41 13.22 1.93
C VAL A 52 -0.13 14.11 0.81
N PRO A 53 0.14 15.44 0.85
CA PRO A 53 -0.39 16.38 -0.15
C PRO A 53 0.11 16.04 -1.57
N ASP A 54 1.24 15.35 -1.66
CA ASP A 54 1.88 14.83 -2.85
C ASP A 54 1.35 13.44 -3.28
N TYR A 55 0.19 13.00 -2.79
CA TYR A 55 -0.44 11.76 -3.24
C TYR A 55 -0.60 11.73 -4.76
N ASN A 56 0.02 10.72 -5.38
CA ASN A 56 0.01 10.46 -6.81
C ASN A 56 -0.62 9.09 -7.05
N GLU A 57 -1.80 9.10 -7.68
CA GLU A 57 -2.56 7.89 -8.00
C GLU A 57 -1.84 6.99 -9.01
N GLU A 58 -1.08 7.55 -9.95
CA GLU A 58 -0.32 6.75 -10.91
C GLU A 58 0.78 5.94 -10.22
N TYR A 59 1.46 6.52 -9.22
CA TYR A 59 2.45 5.80 -8.42
C TYR A 59 1.81 4.67 -7.61
N PHE A 60 0.65 4.93 -7.02
CA PHE A 60 -0.12 3.91 -6.30
C PHE A 60 -0.52 2.76 -7.22
N ASN A 61 -1.13 3.08 -8.37
CA ASN A 61 -1.56 2.08 -9.35
C ASN A 61 -0.37 1.27 -9.86
N LYS A 62 0.71 1.95 -10.23
CA LYS A 62 1.94 1.34 -10.72
C LYS A 62 2.55 0.38 -9.71
N PHE A 63 2.57 0.72 -8.41
CA PHE A 63 3.11 -0.15 -7.37
C PHE A 63 2.41 -1.52 -7.34
N PHE A 64 1.08 -1.54 -7.24
CA PHE A 64 0.33 -2.79 -7.17
C PHE A 64 0.37 -3.58 -8.49
N LEU A 65 0.48 -2.90 -9.63
CA LEU A 65 0.67 -3.57 -10.92
C LEU A 65 2.06 -4.18 -11.05
N ASP A 66 3.12 -3.44 -10.68
CA ASP A 66 4.51 -3.90 -10.74
C ASP A 66 4.77 -5.05 -9.76
N LEU A 67 4.00 -5.16 -8.66
CA LEU A 67 4.06 -6.31 -7.74
C LEU A 67 3.49 -7.61 -8.31
N GLY A 68 2.57 -7.50 -9.27
CA GLY A 68 1.81 -8.64 -9.78
C GLY A 68 0.75 -9.18 -8.80
N SER A 69 -0.09 -10.09 -9.31
CA SER A 69 -1.27 -10.63 -8.61
C SER A 69 -0.96 -11.11 -7.18
N ASP A 70 0.00 -12.02 -7.04
CA ASP A 70 0.18 -12.77 -5.79
C ASP A 70 0.63 -11.86 -4.63
N ARG A 71 1.65 -11.03 -4.88
CA ARG A 71 2.18 -10.10 -3.88
C ARG A 71 1.21 -8.97 -3.56
N SER A 72 0.48 -8.48 -4.56
CA SER A 72 -0.56 -7.47 -4.33
C SER A 72 -1.69 -7.99 -3.47
N LYS A 73 -2.20 -9.19 -3.76
CA LYS A 73 -3.24 -9.84 -2.94
C LYS A 73 -2.78 -10.09 -1.52
N GLU A 74 -1.56 -10.59 -1.35
CA GLU A 74 -1.01 -10.81 -0.02
C GLU A 74 -0.93 -9.51 0.78
N LEU A 75 -0.44 -8.43 0.18
CA LEU A 75 -0.34 -7.13 0.84
C LEU A 75 -1.73 -6.57 1.18
N ILE A 76 -2.69 -6.65 0.27
CA ILE A 76 -4.08 -6.25 0.50
C ILE A 76 -4.70 -7.04 1.67
N LYS A 77 -4.45 -8.35 1.75
CA LYS A 77 -4.93 -9.19 2.86
C LYS A 77 -4.33 -8.79 4.20
N LEU A 78 -3.03 -8.46 4.23
CA LEU A 78 -2.38 -7.94 5.43
C LEU A 78 -3.04 -6.63 5.90
N PHE A 79 -3.34 -5.71 4.98
CA PHE A 79 -4.10 -4.50 5.29
C PHE A 79 -5.52 -4.80 5.79
N GLY A 80 -6.18 -5.83 5.23
CA GLY A 80 -7.47 -6.30 5.73
C GLY A 80 -7.42 -6.75 7.20
N LYS A 81 -6.36 -7.49 7.59
CA LYS A 81 -6.15 -7.87 9.00
C LYS A 81 -5.97 -6.65 9.90
N VAL A 82 -5.11 -5.70 9.49
CA VAL A 82 -4.89 -4.47 10.26
C VAL A 82 -6.19 -3.68 10.42
N LYS A 83 -7.00 -3.57 9.37
CA LYS A 83 -8.29 -2.87 9.41
C LYS A 83 -9.26 -3.51 10.41
N ASN A 84 -9.29 -4.84 10.47
CA ASN A 84 -10.21 -5.58 11.35
C ASN A 84 -9.74 -5.61 12.81
N GLU A 85 -8.44 -5.79 13.05
CA GLU A 85 -7.89 -5.99 14.39
C GLU A 85 -7.48 -4.68 15.06
N GLN A 86 -7.02 -3.70 14.28
CA GLN A 86 -6.37 -2.48 14.77
C GLN A 86 -6.73 -1.29 13.88
N ASN A 87 -8.03 -0.98 13.78
CA ASN A 87 -8.55 0.09 12.92
C ASN A 87 -7.88 1.46 13.17
N ASN A 88 -7.41 1.73 14.40
CA ASN A 88 -6.63 2.92 14.72
C ASN A 88 -5.25 2.97 14.02
N LYS A 89 -4.63 1.82 13.75
CA LYS A 89 -3.33 1.73 13.06
C LYS A 89 -3.47 1.65 11.54
N PHE A 90 -4.63 1.27 11.01
CA PHE A 90 -4.85 1.14 9.56
C PHE A 90 -4.38 2.38 8.79
N LYS A 91 -4.76 3.58 9.23
CA LYS A 91 -4.36 4.83 8.58
C LYS A 91 -2.83 5.05 8.60
N SER A 92 -2.18 4.74 9.72
CA SER A 92 -0.71 4.84 9.86
C SER A 92 0.02 3.90 8.90
N GLU A 93 -0.49 2.68 8.73
CA GLU A 93 0.12 1.73 7.80
C GLU A 93 -0.14 2.10 6.34
N VAL A 94 -1.30 2.67 6.03
CA VAL A 94 -1.59 3.21 4.69
C VAL A 94 -0.65 4.38 4.37
N TYR A 95 -0.41 5.28 5.34
CA TYR A 95 0.60 6.33 5.20
C TYR A 95 2.00 5.75 4.95
N TRP A 96 2.39 4.70 5.69
CA TRP A 96 3.69 4.05 5.53
C TRP A 96 3.84 3.38 4.15
N LEU A 97 2.78 2.73 3.65
CA LEU A 97 2.73 2.20 2.29
C LEU A 97 3.02 3.29 1.28
N TYR A 98 2.31 4.42 1.34
CA TYR A 98 2.53 5.49 0.37
C TYR A 98 3.92 6.13 0.49
N SER A 99 4.48 6.21 1.69
CA SER A 99 5.87 6.63 1.87
C SER A 99 6.84 5.71 1.11
N CYS A 100 6.64 4.39 1.15
CA CYS A 100 7.45 3.43 0.40
C CYS A 100 7.23 3.53 -1.12
N ILE A 101 6.00 3.77 -1.56
CA ILE A 101 5.66 4.00 -2.98
C ILE A 101 6.34 5.28 -3.49
N ARG A 102 6.27 6.36 -2.70
CA ARG A 102 6.91 7.62 -3.03
C ARG A 102 8.42 7.47 -3.12
N ASP A 103 9.03 6.73 -2.19
CA ASP A 103 10.47 6.41 -2.21
C ASP A 103 10.90 5.66 -3.49
N LEU A 104 9.98 4.86 -4.06
CA LEU A 104 10.22 4.08 -5.27
C LEU A 104 10.15 4.93 -6.55
N TYR A 105 9.15 5.80 -6.68
CA TYR A 105 8.85 6.45 -7.95
C TYR A 105 9.17 7.95 -7.98
N SER A 106 9.25 8.63 -6.84
CA SER A 106 9.47 10.08 -6.81
C SER A 106 10.86 10.44 -7.36
N PRO A 107 10.94 11.28 -8.41
CA PRO A 107 12.21 11.70 -9.01
C PRO A 107 13.06 12.59 -8.08
N ASP A 108 12.41 13.25 -7.11
CA ASP A 108 13.00 14.35 -6.33
C ASP A 108 13.44 13.97 -4.91
N ILE A 109 13.44 12.68 -4.55
CA ILE A 109 14.16 12.27 -3.33
C ILE A 109 15.64 12.35 -3.67
N LYS A 110 16.19 13.55 -3.54
CA LYS A 110 17.61 13.71 -3.32
C LYS A 110 17.93 12.80 -2.13
N TYR A 111 18.59 11.68 -2.39
CA TYR A 111 19.50 11.08 -1.43
C TYR A 111 20.69 12.03 -1.21
N SER A 112 20.40 13.29 -0.92
CA SER A 112 21.38 14.30 -0.52
C SER A 112 21.60 14.09 0.96
N GLY A 113 22.76 13.53 1.29
CA GLY A 113 23.36 13.71 2.60
C GLY A 113 23.66 15.18 2.81
N GLU A 114 22.66 15.97 3.20
CA GLU A 114 22.86 17.35 3.63
C GLU A 114 22.79 17.43 5.16
N ARG A 115 23.88 16.97 5.77
CA ARG A 115 24.57 17.77 6.78
C ARG A 115 25.98 17.24 7.00
N GLY A 116 26.94 17.89 6.33
CA GLY A 116 28.36 17.79 6.63
C GLY A 116 29.00 16.48 6.15
N HIS A 117 30.06 16.62 5.37
CA HIS A 117 30.87 15.55 4.78
C HIS A 117 30.24 14.91 3.54
N ALA A 118 30.77 15.32 2.39
CA ALA A 118 30.52 14.72 1.10
C ALA A 118 30.93 13.24 1.12
N TYR A 119 29.98 12.39 1.49
CA TYR A 119 29.94 11.03 1.00
C TYR A 119 29.09 11.07 -0.26
N ASN A 120 29.73 10.85 -1.42
CA ASN A 120 29.05 10.54 -2.68
C ASN A 120 28.35 9.17 -2.58
N ASN A 121 27.51 8.98 -1.57
CA ASN A 121 26.66 7.82 -1.43
C ASN A 121 25.45 8.07 -2.30
N ILE A 122 25.58 7.75 -3.59
CA ILE A 122 24.43 7.51 -4.46
C ILE A 122 23.71 6.32 -3.82
N ILE A 123 22.75 6.59 -2.94
CA ILE A 123 21.91 5.52 -2.40
C ILE A 123 21.07 5.06 -3.59
N PRO A 124 21.21 3.79 -4.01
CA PRO A 124 20.45 3.29 -5.14
C PRO A 124 18.97 3.37 -4.80
N ARG A 125 18.17 3.80 -5.77
CA ARG A 125 16.72 3.78 -5.65
C ARG A 125 16.28 2.37 -5.25
N PRO A 126 15.40 2.22 -4.25
CA PRO A 126 14.95 0.92 -3.81
C PRO A 126 14.24 0.20 -4.95
N THR A 127 14.32 -1.13 -4.94
CA THR A 127 13.55 -1.98 -5.85
C THR A 127 12.11 -2.14 -5.34
N ILE A 128 11.21 -2.53 -6.25
CA ILE A 128 9.84 -2.89 -5.90
C ILE A 128 9.80 -3.98 -4.80
N ASP A 129 10.66 -5.00 -4.91
CA ASP A 129 10.78 -6.10 -3.94
C ASP A 129 11.19 -5.59 -2.55
N GLN A 130 12.17 -4.69 -2.48
CA GLN A 130 12.61 -4.10 -1.22
C GLN A 130 11.47 -3.34 -0.53
N GLN A 131 10.70 -2.56 -1.29
CA GLN A 131 9.58 -1.81 -0.72
C GLN A 131 8.44 -2.72 -0.29
N TYR A 132 8.11 -3.75 -1.08
CA TYR A 132 7.13 -4.75 -0.69
C TYR A 132 7.52 -5.46 0.62
N PHE A 133 8.76 -5.95 0.75
CA PHE A 133 9.20 -6.58 1.99
C PHE A 133 9.25 -5.61 3.17
N LYS A 134 9.57 -4.33 2.93
CA LYS A 134 9.58 -3.29 3.96
C LYS A 134 8.18 -3.03 4.52
N VAL A 135 7.18 -2.89 3.65
CA VAL A 135 5.77 -2.71 4.07
C VAL A 135 5.25 -3.98 4.73
N LYS A 136 5.49 -5.15 4.12
CA LYS A 136 5.07 -6.45 4.66
C LYS A 136 5.58 -6.67 6.09
N LYS A 137 6.90 -6.57 6.31
CA LYS A 137 7.50 -6.75 7.64
C LYS A 137 6.96 -5.75 8.67
N LYS A 138 6.69 -4.52 8.25
CA LYS A 138 6.13 -3.49 9.13
C LYS A 138 4.73 -3.87 9.60
N ILE A 139 3.85 -4.29 8.68
CA ILE A 139 2.50 -4.74 9.01
C ILE A 139 2.55 -6.00 9.88
N GLU A 140 3.36 -6.99 9.52
CA GLU A 140 3.52 -8.22 10.31
C GLU A 140 4.03 -7.96 11.73
N SER A 141 4.83 -6.90 11.95
CA SER A 141 5.32 -6.57 13.30
C SER A 141 4.26 -5.99 14.24
N ILE A 142 3.11 -5.58 13.70
CA ILE A 142 2.04 -4.96 14.48
C ILE A 142 0.78 -5.82 14.57
N LEU A 143 0.66 -6.87 13.76
CA LEU A 143 -0.38 -7.90 13.86
C LEU A 143 0.00 -8.89 14.97
#